data_AF-A0A496LJQ1-F1
#
_entry.id   AF-A0A496LJQ1-F1
#
_cell.length_a   1.000
_cell.length_b   1.000
_cell.length_c   1.000
_cell.angle_alpha   90.00
_cell.angle_beta   90.00
_cell.angle_gamma   90.00
#
_symmetry.space_group_name_H-M   'P 1'
#
loop_
_entity.id
_entity.type
_entity.pdbx_description
1 polymer ?
#
loop_
_entity_poly.entity_id
_entity_poly.type
_entity_poly.pdbx_seq_one_letter_code
_entity_poly.pdbx_strand_id
1 'polypeptide(L)' 'MWLDDLKIAVANDDAEAIAALANETPSKFDSLEDALQAKELLGAAINLIQENKAKLGKELEKLKNVKKYMAS' A
#
# COMPACT_ATOMS: atom_id res chain seq x y z
N MET A 1 -3.97 -4.36 -18.19
CA MET A 1 -3.98 -2.96 -17.74
C MET A 1 -4.05 -2.92 -16.23
N TRP A 2 -5.21 -2.99 -15.56
CA TRP A 2 -5.27 -2.89 -14.08
C TRP A 2 -4.26 -3.78 -13.32
N LEU A 3 -4.09 -5.04 -13.73
CA LEU A 3 -3.15 -5.97 -13.13
C LEU A 3 -1.67 -5.58 -13.34
N ASP A 4 -1.36 -5.05 -14.52
CA ASP A 4 -0.04 -4.52 -14.87
C ASP A 4 0.24 -3.23 -14.09
N ASP A 5 -0.75 -2.34 -13.99
CA ASP A 5 -0.68 -1.11 -13.21
C ASP A 5 -0.49 -1.40 -11.72
N LEU A 6 -1.20 -2.40 -11.17
CA LEU A 6 -1.01 -2.85 -9.79
C LEU A 6 0.39 -3.42 -9.58
N LYS A 7 0.90 -4.20 -10.54
CA LYS A 7 2.30 -4.69 -10.52
C LYS A 7 3.29 -3.54 -10.44
N ILE A 8 3.13 -2.52 -11.28
CA ILE A 8 4.02 -1.35 -11.32
C ILE A 8 3.92 -0.58 -10.00
N ALA A 9 2.71 -0.35 -9.49
CA ALA A 9 2.49 0.38 -8.25
C ALA A 9 3.12 -0.33 -7.04
N VAL A 10 2.94 -1.66 -6.94
CA VAL A 10 3.57 -2.49 -5.90
C VAL A 10 5.09 -2.50 -6.04
N ALA A 11 5.63 -2.60 -7.25
CA ALA A 11 7.07 -2.61 -7.48
C ALA A 11 7.77 -1.27 -7.17
N ASN A 12 7.02 -0.15 -7.23
CA ASN A 12 7.53 1.19 -6.92
C ASN A 12 7.20 1.66 -5.50
N ASP A 13 6.62 0.80 -4.64
CA ASP A 13 6.14 1.18 -3.30
C ASP A 13 5.16 2.38 -3.32
N ASP A 14 4.44 2.55 -4.43
CA ASP A 14 3.59 3.71 -4.68
C ASP A 14 2.20 3.51 -4.05
N ALA A 15 2.11 3.82 -2.76
CA ALA A 15 0.88 3.64 -1.98
C ALA A 15 -0.30 4.48 -2.52
N GLU A 16 -0.05 5.60 -3.18
CA GLU A 16 -1.09 6.44 -3.77
C GLU A 16 -1.67 5.77 -5.03
N ALA A 17 -0.80 5.26 -5.90
CA ALA A 17 -1.22 4.50 -7.07
C ALA A 17 -1.98 3.22 -6.68
N ILE A 18 -1.52 2.49 -5.66
CA ILE A 18 -2.24 1.32 -5.12
C ILE A 18 -3.64 1.72 -4.63
N ALA A 19 -3.77 2.84 -3.93
CA ALA A 19 -5.05 3.32 -3.42
C ALA A 19 -6.01 3.77 -4.54
N ALA A 20 -5.50 4.40 -5.59
CA ALA A 20 -6.28 4.74 -6.77
C ALA A 20 -6.85 3.47 -7.43
N LEU A 21 -5.99 2.48 -7.67
CA LEU A 21 -6.36 1.21 -8.28
C LEU A 21 -7.37 0.41 -7.46
N ALA A 22 -7.42 0.58 -6.13
CA ALA A 22 -8.43 -0.07 -5.30
C ALA A 22 -9.87 0.33 -5.69
N ASN A 23 -10.07 1.57 -6.15
CA ASN A 23 -11.39 2.04 -6.63
C ASN A 23 -11.71 1.53 -8.04
N GLU A 24 -10.69 1.13 -8.80
CA GLU A 24 -10.81 0.63 -10.17
C GLU A 24 -10.75 -0.91 -10.23
N THR A 25 -10.93 -1.58 -9.08
CA THR A 25 -10.83 -3.04 -8.99
C THR A 25 -11.80 -3.69 -9.98
N PRO A 26 -11.32 -4.55 -10.88
CA PRO A 26 -12.18 -5.21 -11.86
C PRO A 26 -13.14 -6.16 -11.16
N SER A 27 -14.40 -6.16 -11.60
CA SER A 27 -15.43 -7.04 -11.02
C SER A 27 -15.29 -8.50 -11.44
N LYS A 28 -14.46 -8.77 -12.47
CA LYS A 28 -14.27 -10.08 -13.09
C LYS A 28 -12.83 -10.18 -13.59
N PHE A 29 -12.25 -11.37 -13.52
CA PHE A 29 -10.96 -11.69 -14.15
C PHE A 29 -11.20 -12.63 -15.33
N ASP A 30 -10.43 -12.45 -16.41
CA ASP A 30 -10.54 -13.24 -17.64
C ASP A 30 -10.10 -14.70 -17.44
N SER A 31 -9.20 -14.95 -16.48
CA SER A 31 -8.64 -16.28 -16.21
C SER A 31 -8.32 -16.49 -14.73
N LEU A 32 -8.23 -17.75 -14.33
CA LEU A 32 -7.82 -18.13 -12.98
C LEU A 32 -6.41 -17.62 -12.65
N GLU A 33 -5.52 -17.63 -13.64
CA GLU A 33 -4.16 -17.11 -13.53
C GLU A 33 -4.14 -15.62 -13.20
N ASP A 34 -4.94 -14.80 -13.89
CA ASP A 34 -5.12 -13.38 -13.55
C ASP A 34 -5.65 -13.20 -12.12
N ALA A 35 -6.64 -14.00 -11.71
CA ALA A 35 -7.20 -13.90 -10.36
C ALA A 35 -6.17 -14.27 -9.28
N LEU A 36 -5.34 -15.29 -9.51
CA LEU A 36 -4.27 -15.70 -8.60
C LEU A 36 -3.20 -14.62 -8.51
N GLN A 37 -2.75 -14.10 -9.65
CA GLN A 37 -1.78 -13.03 -9.72
C GLN A 37 -2.28 -11.77 -9.00
N ALA A 38 -3.54 -11.39 -9.20
CA ALA A 38 -4.15 -10.25 -8.53
C ALA A 38 -4.17 -10.45 -7.02
N LYS A 39 -4.52 -11.66 -6.55
CA LYS A 39 -4.51 -12.00 -5.12
C LYS A 39 -3.11 -11.86 -4.51
N GLU A 40 -2.08 -12.35 -5.20
CA GLU A 40 -0.69 -12.25 -4.72
C GLU A 40 -0.23 -10.78 -4.64
N LEU A 41 -0.50 -10.00 -5.67
CA LEU A 41 -0.16 -8.57 -5.71
C LEU A 41 -0.91 -7.76 -4.66
N LEU A 42 -2.19 -8.05 -4.43
CA LEU A 42 -2.96 -7.42 -3.37
C LEU A 42 -2.38 -7.77 -1.99
N GLY A 43 -1.92 -9.00 -1.79
CA GLY A 43 -1.21 -9.39 -0.57
C GLY A 43 0.06 -8.58 -0.35
N ALA A 44 0.86 -8.39 -1.40
CA ALA A 44 2.07 -7.56 -1.36
C ALA A 44 1.74 -6.08 -1.08
N ALA A 45 0.77 -5.52 -1.79
CA ALA A 45 0.27 -4.15 -1.56
C ALA A 45 -0.20 -3.94 -0.11
N ILE A 46 -0.96 -4.88 0.45
CA ILE A 46 -1.41 -4.82 1.84
C ILE A 46 -0.23 -4.83 2.81
N ASN A 47 0.78 -5.65 2.55
CA ASN A 47 1.98 -5.69 3.39
C ASN A 47 2.72 -4.34 3.35
N LEU A 48 2.93 -3.78 2.16
CA LEU A 48 3.56 -2.46 1.98
C LEU A 48 2.81 -1.36 2.74
N ILE A 49 1.48 -1.32 2.65
CA ILE A 49 0.66 -0.34 3.37
C ILE A 49 0.82 -0.51 4.89
N GLN A 50 0.86 -1.74 5.39
CA GLN A 50 1.07 -2.01 6.82
C GLN A 50 2.45 -1.57 7.30
N GLU A 51 3.49 -1.82 6.51
CA GLU A 51 4.86 -1.39 6.84
C GLU A 51 4.99 0.14 6.86
N ASN A 52 4.42 0.82 5.86
CA ASN A 52 4.38 2.28 5.84
C ASN A 52 3.59 2.85 7.02
N LYS A 53 2.45 2.25 7.38
CA LYS A 53 1.68 2.65 8.56
C LYS A 53 2.50 2.49 9.85
N ALA A 54 3.21 1.38 10.01
CA ALA A 54 4.06 1.14 11.18
C ALA A 54 5.22 2.15 11.26
N LYS A 55 5.84 2.49 10.13
CA LYS A 55 6.90 3.51 10.04
C LYS A 55 6.38 4.89 10.42
N LEU A 56 5.26 5.32 9.84
CA LEU A 56 4.60 6.59 10.17
C LEU A 56 4.22 6.67 11.65
N GLY A 57 3.72 5.58 12.24
CA GLY A 57 3.44 5.50 13.66
C GLY A 57 4.66 5.83 14.53
N LYS A 58 5.80 5.20 14.22
CA LYS A 58 7.06 5.47 14.93
C LYS A 58 7.55 6.92 14.75
N GLU A 59 7.40 7.48 13.55
CA GLU A 59 7.79 8.88 13.31
C GLU A 59 6.90 9.87 14.06
N LEU A 60 5.58 9.61 14.12
CA LEU A 60 4.65 10.40 14.92
C LEU A 60 4.97 10.33 16.42
N GLU A 61 5.34 9.16 16.95
CA GLU A 61 5.78 9.02 18.34
C GLU A 61 7.03 9.83 18.64
N LYS A 62 8.03 9.79 17.74
CA LYS A 62 9.23 10.62 17.86
C LYS A 62 8.88 12.11 17.87
N LEU A 63 8.03 12.56 16.94
CA LEU A 63 7.59 13.95 16.87
C LEU A 63 6.85 14.39 18.14
N LYS A 64 5.96 13.54 18.69
CA LYS A 64 5.28 13.80 19.96
C LYS A 64 6.29 13.95 21.11
N ASN A 65 7.31 13.10 21.14
CA ASN A 65 8.33 13.16 22.17
C ASN A 65 9.14 14.47 22.08
N VAL A 66 9.60 14.83 20.87
CA VAL A 66 10.31 16.11 20.63
C VAL A 66 9.46 17.31 21.04
N LYS A 67 8.16 17.33 20.70
CA LYS A 67 7.24 18.39 21.14
C LYS A 67 7.12 18.48 22.66
N LYS A 68 7.10 17.36 23.39
CA LYS A 68 7.09 17.37 24.87
C LYS A 68 8.35 18.00 25.44
N TYR A 69 9.51 17.70 24.87
CA TYR A 69 10.78 18.29 25.31
C TYR A 69 10.89 19.80 25.00
N MET A 70 10.33 20.28 23.88
CA MET A 70 10.35 21.70 23.54
C MET A 70 9.33 22.55 24.33
N ALA A 71 8.33 21.91 24.95
CA ALA A 71 7.32 22.57 25.78
C ALA A 71 7.66 22.52 27.29
N SER A 72 8.79 21.90 27.66
CA SER A 72 9.38 21.91 29.01
C SER A 72 10.54 22.90 29.06
#